data_AF-Q0CAJ3-F1
#
_entry.id   AF-Q0CAJ3-F1
#
_cell.length_a   1.000
_cell.length_b   1.000
_cell.length_c   1.000
_cell.angle_alpha   90.00
_cell.angle_beta   90.00
_cell.angle_gamma   90.00
#
_symmetry.space_group_name_H-M   'P 1'
#
loop_
_entity.id
_entity.type
_entity.pdbx_description
1 polymer ?
#
loop_
_entity_poly.entity_id
_entity_poly.type
_entity_poly.pdbx_seq_one_letter_code
_entity_poly.pdbx_strand_id
1 'polypeptide(L)'
;MGAGSLYILLPVLLGYILVFYHALSISRKTKNNIPILKHSRFLPDWINRRIFFLNAPAQIQYGYDKYNNMPFLVLRPDHDLLVLPARYLAEIRQIPSSRLNLIEAEYNVRRILPRTMQELQHAFDVEVPPCSDGWVSINLYTVILRLVARVASSVVFSDETCRNETWINTMISYSDNLGPTIVFLRPTPDFLRPLVSRLIPSVNRLKQQLRWVQEELIVPAVTARRAAQAANPDGPKPDDFLQWMMDVAANDIDRDPRNIAQSLLIVTAVGMMHTSTMLITHALYDILSHPECFDPLRQEIKDTLPQGWINATVAAFAAQEKLDSVLRESLRLNPPAEEESLDATHRKGEVHLQRWLRYPR
;
A
#
# COMPACT_ATOMS: atom_id res chain seq x y z
N MET A 1 -36.46 24.28 5.81
CA MET A 1 -35.35 23.77 4.96
C MET A 1 -35.56 24.36 3.57
N GLY A 2 -34.91 25.50 3.29
CA GLY A 2 -35.32 26.41 2.23
C GLY A 2 -34.64 26.15 0.88
N ALA A 3 -35.39 26.38 -0.19
CA ALA A 3 -34.99 26.29 -1.60
C ALA A 3 -33.77 27.17 -2.01
N GLY A 4 -33.19 27.95 -1.09
CA GLY A 4 -32.02 28.80 -1.34
C GLY A 4 -30.70 28.06 -1.51
N SER A 5 -30.57 26.81 -1.04
CA SER A 5 -29.33 26.01 -1.22
C SER A 5 -29.13 25.54 -2.67
N LEU A 6 -30.23 25.32 -3.41
CA LEU A 6 -30.18 24.78 -4.77
C LEU A 6 -29.73 25.83 -5.81
N TYR A 7 -30.06 27.11 -5.59
CA TYR A 7 -29.68 28.23 -6.46
C TYR A 7 -28.21 28.64 -6.35
N ILE A 8 -27.53 28.28 -5.25
CA ILE A 8 -26.08 28.53 -5.07
C ILE A 8 -25.25 27.38 -5.64
N LEU A 9 -25.76 26.14 -5.60
CA LEU A 9 -25.07 24.96 -6.14
C LEU A 9 -24.95 24.97 -7.66
N LEU A 10 -25.95 25.50 -8.37
CA LEU A 10 -26.01 25.49 -9.84
C LEU A 10 -24.92 26.33 -10.54
N PRO A 11 -24.67 27.61 -10.16
CA PRO A 11 -23.57 28.39 -10.73
C PRO A 11 -22.19 27.90 -10.28
N VAL A 12 -22.08 27.29 -9.10
CA VAL A 12 -20.84 26.62 -8.65
C VAL A 12 -20.57 25.36 -9.47
N LEU A 13 -21.60 24.59 -9.84
CA LEU A 13 -21.49 23.44 -10.72
C LEU A 13 -21.13 23.86 -12.16
N LEU A 14 -21.71 24.96 -12.66
CA LEU A 14 -21.40 25.51 -13.98
C LEU A 14 -19.98 26.10 -14.04
N GLY A 15 -19.55 26.79 -12.98
CA GLY A 15 -18.17 27.24 -12.80
C GLY A 15 -17.21 26.07 -12.68
N TYR A 16 -17.59 25.00 -11.98
CA TYR A 16 -16.82 23.75 -11.93
C TYR A 16 -16.65 23.16 -13.33
N ILE A 17 -17.72 23.08 -14.13
CA ILE A 17 -17.68 22.54 -15.51
C ILE A 17 -16.81 23.41 -16.43
N LEU A 18 -16.89 24.74 -16.35
CA LEU A 18 -16.13 25.65 -17.22
C LEU A 18 -14.64 25.69 -16.86
N VAL A 19 -14.30 25.70 -15.57
CA VAL A 19 -12.90 25.70 -15.14
C VAL A 19 -12.29 24.28 -15.24
N PHE A 20 -13.09 23.22 -15.06
CA PHE A 20 -12.76 21.85 -15.46
C PHE A 20 -12.41 21.84 -16.95
N TYR A 21 -13.28 22.33 -17.84
CA TYR A 21 -13.02 22.41 -19.28
C TYR A 21 -11.71 23.17 -19.61
N HIS A 22 -11.42 24.28 -18.93
CA HIS A 22 -10.21 25.06 -19.21
C HIS A 22 -8.92 24.39 -18.71
N ALA A 23 -8.94 23.79 -17.52
CA ALA A 23 -7.81 23.03 -16.95
C ALA A 23 -7.49 21.77 -17.76
N LEU A 24 -8.49 21.22 -18.46
CA LEU A 24 -8.38 20.04 -19.32
C LEU A 24 -7.81 20.33 -20.72
N SER A 25 -7.73 21.60 -21.12
CA SER A 25 -7.14 22.01 -22.42
C SER A 25 -5.62 22.17 -22.38
N ILE A 26 -5.01 22.16 -21.20
CA ILE A 26 -3.55 22.28 -21.03
C ILE A 26 -2.92 20.91 -21.31
N SER A 27 -2.82 20.56 -22.60
CA SER A 27 -2.09 19.38 -23.08
C SER A 27 -0.60 19.59 -22.84
N ARG A 28 0.02 18.72 -22.01
CA ARG A 28 1.48 18.61 -21.94
C ARG A 28 1.95 17.94 -23.22
N LYS A 29 2.60 18.69 -24.11
CA LYS A 29 3.30 18.13 -25.28
C LYS A 29 4.41 17.21 -24.80
N THR A 30 4.25 15.91 -24.99
CA THR A 30 5.34 14.94 -24.82
C THR A 30 6.30 15.06 -25.99
N LYS A 31 7.55 15.36 -25.67
CA LYS A 31 8.69 15.40 -26.59
C LYS A 31 9.17 13.95 -26.69
N ASN A 32 8.86 13.25 -27.79
CA ASN A 32 9.58 12.10 -28.40
C ASN A 32 8.64 11.27 -29.32
N ASN A 33 9.22 10.61 -30.34
CA ASN A 33 8.54 9.81 -31.39
C ASN A 33 7.86 8.50 -30.89
N ILE A 34 7.41 8.42 -29.64
CA ILE A 34 6.81 7.21 -29.06
C ILE A 34 5.28 7.26 -29.29
N PRO A 35 4.65 6.20 -29.83
CA PRO A 35 3.21 6.19 -30.06
C PRO A 35 2.42 6.27 -28.75
N ILE A 36 1.43 7.17 -28.71
CA ILE A 36 0.53 7.36 -27.57
C ILE A 36 -0.74 6.55 -27.78
N LEU A 37 -1.03 5.66 -26.84
CA LEU A 37 -2.27 4.89 -26.78
C LEU A 37 -3.40 5.78 -26.25
N LYS A 38 -4.44 5.95 -27.07
CA LYS A 38 -5.69 6.62 -26.72
C LYS A 38 -6.85 5.67 -26.95
N HIS A 39 -7.81 5.62 -26.03
CA HIS A 39 -9.04 4.86 -26.19
C HIS A 39 -9.85 5.34 -27.40
N SER A 40 -9.91 6.66 -27.59
CA SER A 40 -10.43 7.26 -28.82
C SER A 40 -9.62 8.48 -29.22
N ARG A 41 -9.25 8.54 -30.50
CA ARG A 41 -8.53 9.67 -31.13
C ARG A 41 -9.36 10.96 -31.14
N PHE A 42 -10.68 10.85 -31.04
CA PHE A 42 -11.61 11.97 -31.06
C PHE A 42 -11.89 12.51 -29.65
N LEU A 43 -11.54 11.74 -28.61
CA LEU A 43 -11.67 12.20 -27.24
C LEU A 43 -10.42 13.00 -26.84
N PRO A 44 -10.58 14.13 -26.13
CA PRO A 44 -9.47 14.82 -25.50
C PRO A 44 -8.65 13.90 -24.58
N ASP A 45 -7.35 14.21 -24.42
CA ASP A 45 -6.41 13.38 -23.65
C ASP A 45 -6.85 13.14 -22.21
N TRP A 46 -7.54 14.10 -21.60
CA TRP A 46 -8.06 13.95 -20.24
C TRP A 46 -9.20 12.93 -20.12
N ILE A 47 -10.04 12.78 -21.16
CA ILE A 47 -11.08 11.74 -21.18
C ILE A 47 -10.38 10.39 -21.35
N ASN A 48 -9.41 10.30 -22.27
CA ASN A 48 -8.60 9.10 -22.42
C ASN A 48 -7.91 8.68 -21.11
N ARG A 49 -7.33 9.64 -20.36
CA ARG A 49 -6.74 9.40 -19.03
C ARG A 49 -7.74 8.91 -17.99
N ARG A 50 -9.00 9.32 -18.06
CA ARG A 50 -10.06 8.84 -17.16
C ARG A 50 -10.57 7.46 -17.52
N ILE A 51 -10.66 7.14 -18.82
CA ILE A 51 -11.08 5.80 -19.25
C ILE A 51 -10.05 4.75 -18.80
N PHE A 52 -8.77 5.12 -18.69
CA PHE A 52 -7.76 4.25 -18.09
C PHE A 52 -8.16 3.77 -16.68
N PHE A 53 -8.71 4.63 -15.81
CA PHE A 53 -9.18 4.19 -14.48
C PHE A 53 -10.28 3.12 -14.53
N LEU A 54 -11.13 3.17 -15.56
CA LEU A 54 -12.29 2.29 -15.67
C LEU A 54 -11.94 0.96 -16.34
N ASN A 55 -10.90 0.94 -17.17
CA ASN A 55 -10.53 -0.24 -17.94
C ASN A 55 -9.04 -0.26 -18.32
N ALA A 56 -8.17 -0.14 -17.31
CA ALA A 56 -6.71 -0.20 -17.48
C ALA A 56 -6.25 -1.52 -18.13
N PRO A 57 -6.71 -2.71 -17.69
CA PRO A 57 -6.20 -3.97 -18.23
C PRO A 57 -6.48 -4.12 -19.73
N ALA A 58 -7.70 -3.82 -20.18
CA ALA A 58 -8.03 -3.94 -21.60
C ALA A 58 -7.31 -2.89 -22.46
N GLN A 59 -7.05 -1.69 -21.93
CA GLN A 59 -6.25 -0.70 -22.65
C GLN A 59 -4.80 -1.13 -22.79
N ILE A 60 -4.18 -1.65 -21.71
CA ILE A 60 -2.81 -2.15 -21.75
C ILE A 60 -2.72 -3.33 -22.74
N GLN A 61 -3.66 -4.27 -22.68
CA GLN A 61 -3.73 -5.40 -23.61
C GLN A 61 -3.88 -4.94 -25.07
N TYR A 62 -4.79 -4.00 -25.34
CA TYR A 62 -4.94 -3.41 -26.68
C TYR A 62 -3.64 -2.74 -27.17
N GLY A 63 -2.91 -2.09 -26.27
CA GLY A 63 -1.59 -1.52 -26.56
C GLY A 63 -0.56 -2.59 -26.92
N TYR A 64 -0.52 -3.70 -26.17
CA TYR A 64 0.33 -4.86 -26.47
C TYR A 64 0.00 -5.48 -27.83
N ASP A 65 -1.27 -5.73 -28.12
CA ASP A 65 -1.69 -6.34 -29.39
C ASP A 65 -1.32 -5.44 -30.60
N LYS A 66 -1.42 -4.12 -30.41
CA LYS A 66 -1.16 -3.11 -31.46
C LYS A 66 0.31 -2.78 -31.65
N TYR A 67 1.10 -2.77 -30.58
CA TYR A 67 2.49 -2.33 -30.56
C TYR A 67 3.45 -3.39 -30.00
N ASN A 68 3.17 -4.67 -30.29
CA ASN A 68 3.80 -5.89 -29.75
C ASN A 68 5.36 -5.92 -29.71
N ASN A 69 6.04 -4.98 -30.38
CA ASN A 69 7.49 -4.87 -30.44
C ASN A 69 8.02 -3.43 -30.39
N MET A 70 7.23 -2.45 -29.95
CA MET A 70 7.68 -1.07 -29.79
C MET A 70 7.24 -0.50 -28.44
N PRO A 71 8.05 0.37 -27.82
CA PRO A 71 7.58 1.16 -26.69
C PRO A 71 6.34 1.96 -27.06
N PHE A 72 5.36 2.02 -26.17
CA PHE A 72 4.18 2.87 -26.32
C PHE A 72 3.83 3.56 -25.01
N LEU A 73 3.19 4.72 -25.10
CA LEU A 73 2.76 5.48 -23.93
C LEU A 73 1.27 5.24 -23.67
N VAL A 74 0.91 4.86 -22.45
CA VAL A 74 -0.47 4.85 -21.97
C VAL A 74 -0.72 6.09 -21.14
N LEU A 75 -1.74 6.86 -21.51
CA LEU A 75 -2.08 8.09 -20.81
C LEU A 75 -2.76 7.76 -19.48
N ARG A 76 -2.06 7.95 -18.36
CA ARG A 76 -2.64 7.82 -17.02
C ARG A 76 -2.91 9.18 -16.38
N PRO A 77 -3.78 9.27 -15.37
CA PRO A 77 -4.20 10.53 -14.75
C PRO A 77 -3.07 11.37 -14.14
N ASP A 78 -2.03 10.72 -13.64
CA ASP A 78 -0.93 11.29 -12.88
C ASP A 78 0.35 11.48 -13.70
N HIS A 79 0.67 10.51 -14.56
CA HIS A 79 1.80 10.56 -15.47
C HIS A 79 1.55 9.69 -16.72
N ASP A 80 2.43 9.77 -17.71
CA ASP A 80 2.34 8.89 -18.88
C ASP A 80 3.10 7.59 -18.58
N LEU A 81 2.46 6.43 -18.72
CA LEU A 81 3.09 5.12 -18.54
C LEU A 81 3.81 4.71 -19.81
N LEU A 82 5.12 4.53 -19.74
CA LEU A 82 5.87 3.92 -20.83
C LEU A 82 5.81 2.39 -20.70
N VAL A 83 5.10 1.73 -21.62
CA VAL A 83 5.08 0.27 -21.71
C VAL A 83 6.22 -0.16 -22.61
N LEU A 84 7.14 -0.96 -22.07
CA LEU A 84 8.30 -1.48 -22.79
C LEU A 84 8.06 -2.95 -23.19
N PRO A 85 8.43 -3.35 -24.42
CA PRO A 85 8.41 -4.76 -24.81
C PRO A 85 9.30 -5.63 -23.91
N ALA A 86 8.89 -6.88 -23.70
CA ALA A 86 9.57 -7.83 -22.82
C ALA A 86 11.07 -8.05 -23.13
N ARG A 87 11.52 -7.80 -24.36
CA ARG A 87 12.94 -7.89 -24.74
C ARG A 87 13.86 -6.96 -23.93
N TYR A 88 13.34 -5.84 -23.43
CA TYR A 88 14.09 -4.92 -22.58
C TYR A 88 14.19 -5.39 -21.12
N LEU A 89 13.48 -6.46 -20.72
CA LEU A 89 13.53 -6.98 -19.35
C LEU A 89 14.95 -7.40 -18.93
N ALA A 90 15.73 -7.97 -19.85
CA ALA A 90 17.10 -8.39 -19.56
C ALA A 90 18.02 -7.20 -19.25
N GLU A 91 17.79 -6.06 -19.90
CA GLU A 91 18.54 -4.81 -19.69
C GLU A 91 18.07 -4.08 -18.42
N ILE A 92 16.76 -4.04 -18.17
CA ILE A 92 16.18 -3.44 -16.95
C ILE A 92 16.60 -4.21 -15.70
N ARG A 93 16.68 -5.55 -15.77
CA ARG A 93 17.16 -6.40 -14.66
C ARG A 93 18.64 -6.19 -14.34
N GLN A 94 19.42 -5.60 -15.24
CA GLN A 94 20.83 -5.26 -15.03
C GLN A 94 21.03 -3.89 -14.37
N ILE A 95 19.96 -3.13 -14.12
CA ILE A 95 20.05 -1.88 -13.36
C ILE A 95 20.46 -2.24 -11.93
N PRO A 96 21.61 -1.75 -11.44
CA PRO A 96 22.11 -2.11 -10.12
C PRO A 96 21.15 -1.57 -9.05
N SER A 97 20.51 -2.49 -8.32
CA SER A 97 19.75 -2.25 -7.09
C SER A 97 20.71 -1.89 -5.93
N SER A 98 21.51 -0.84 -6.14
CA SER A 98 22.51 -0.28 -5.21
C SER A 98 21.91 0.29 -3.91
N ARG A 99 20.65 -0.02 -3.58
CA ARG A 99 19.93 0.48 -2.40
C ARG A 99 18.93 -0.52 -1.79
N LEU A 100 19.04 -1.82 -2.07
CA LEU A 100 18.24 -2.86 -1.41
C LEU A 100 19.19 -3.89 -0.80
N ASN A 101 19.48 -3.73 0.49
CA ASN A 101 20.33 -4.65 1.23
C ASN A 101 19.52 -5.87 1.70
N LEU A 102 19.51 -6.91 0.87
CA LEU A 102 18.78 -8.15 1.17
C LEU A 102 19.26 -8.81 2.47
N ILE A 103 20.54 -8.69 2.80
CA ILE A 103 21.14 -9.26 4.03
C ILE A 103 20.58 -8.57 5.26
N GLU A 104 20.44 -7.24 5.21
CA GLU A 104 19.86 -6.45 6.30
C GLU A 104 18.36 -6.72 6.46
N ALA A 105 17.63 -6.90 5.36
CA ALA A 105 16.24 -7.35 5.40
C ALA A 105 16.11 -8.74 6.06
N GLU A 106 16.95 -9.70 5.67
CA GLU A 106 16.95 -11.05 6.23
C GLU A 106 17.30 -11.04 7.73
N TYR A 107 18.30 -10.24 8.13
CA TYR A 107 18.68 -10.06 9.53
C TYR A 107 17.54 -9.49 10.36
N ASN A 108 16.86 -8.46 9.85
CA ASN A 108 15.71 -7.85 10.52
C ASN A 108 14.54 -8.82 10.65
N VAL A 109 14.25 -9.64 9.63
CA VAL A 109 13.20 -10.66 9.68
C VAL A 109 13.50 -11.72 10.74
N ARG A 110 14.72 -12.26 10.78
CA ARG A 110 15.14 -13.25 11.80
C ARG A 110 14.96 -12.72 13.23
N ARG A 111 15.19 -11.43 13.43
CA ARG A 111 15.13 -10.76 14.73
C ARG A 111 13.70 -10.56 15.24
N ILE A 112 12.76 -10.19 14.35
CA ILE A 112 11.36 -9.95 14.74
C ILE A 112 10.49 -11.21 14.71
N LEU A 113 10.90 -12.26 14.00
CA LEU A 113 10.10 -13.46 13.79
C LEU A 113 9.51 -14.06 15.08
N PRO A 114 10.28 -14.29 16.18
CA PRO A 114 9.73 -14.90 17.39
C PRO A 114 8.59 -14.08 18.00
N ARG A 115 8.74 -12.74 18.04
CA ARG A 115 7.71 -11.83 18.54
C ARG A 115 6.47 -11.87 17.64
N THR A 116 6.68 -11.83 16.32
CA THR A 116 5.59 -11.89 15.36
C THR A 116 4.81 -13.21 15.43
N MET A 117 5.48 -14.34 15.66
CA MET A 117 4.82 -15.64 15.85
C MET A 117 4.00 -15.68 17.14
N GLN A 118 4.51 -15.13 18.24
CA GLN A 118 3.76 -15.02 19.50
C GLN A 118 2.52 -14.13 19.34
N GLU A 119 2.64 -12.98 18.67
CA GLU A 119 1.48 -12.12 18.44
C GLU A 119 0.50 -12.74 17.46
N LEU A 120 0.95 -13.45 16.44
CA LEU A 120 0.06 -14.20 15.56
C LEU A 120 -0.73 -15.26 16.35
N GLN A 121 -0.11 -15.96 17.31
CA GLN A 121 -0.82 -16.93 18.15
C GLN A 121 -1.90 -16.24 19.00
N HIS A 122 -1.55 -15.13 19.64
CA HIS A 122 -2.52 -14.31 20.37
C HIS A 122 -3.64 -13.81 19.46
N ALA A 123 -3.32 -13.37 18.25
CA ALA A 123 -4.29 -12.91 17.26
C ALA A 123 -5.26 -14.04 16.85
N PHE A 124 -4.79 -15.28 16.72
CA PHE A 124 -5.66 -16.43 16.49
C PHE A 124 -6.65 -16.63 17.64
N ASP A 125 -6.17 -16.57 18.89
CA ASP A 125 -7.03 -16.76 20.07
C ASP A 125 -8.09 -15.66 20.22
N VAL A 126 -7.83 -14.45 19.70
CA VAL A 126 -8.74 -13.30 19.78
C VAL A 126 -9.70 -13.23 18.58
N GLU A 127 -9.21 -13.49 17.37
CA GLU A 127 -9.95 -13.23 16.12
C GLU A 127 -10.66 -14.45 15.56
N VAL A 128 -10.16 -15.66 15.85
CA VAL A 128 -10.81 -16.89 15.40
C VAL A 128 -11.84 -17.32 16.45
N PRO A 129 -13.13 -17.40 16.08
CA PRO A 129 -14.16 -17.77 17.03
C PRO A 129 -13.93 -19.20 17.54
N PRO A 130 -14.20 -19.47 18.84
CA PRO A 130 -14.05 -20.79 19.41
C PRO A 130 -15.00 -21.78 18.73
N CYS A 131 -14.48 -22.98 18.46
CA CYS A 131 -15.17 -24.02 17.72
C CYS A 131 -15.38 -25.23 18.64
N SER A 132 -16.21 -25.07 19.69
CA SER A 132 -16.37 -26.11 20.73
C SER A 132 -17.20 -27.32 20.25
N ASP A 133 -18.29 -27.08 19.50
CA ASP A 133 -19.31 -28.12 19.25
C ASP A 133 -19.87 -28.11 17.81
N GLY A 134 -19.08 -27.75 16.80
CA GLY A 134 -19.56 -27.79 15.41
C GLY A 134 -18.75 -26.93 14.45
N TRP A 135 -19.39 -26.52 13.35
CA TRP A 135 -18.82 -25.60 12.36
C TRP A 135 -19.24 -24.16 12.64
N VAL A 136 -18.29 -23.22 12.60
CA VAL A 136 -18.56 -21.79 12.70
C VAL A 136 -18.37 -21.14 11.32
N SER A 137 -19.38 -20.40 10.88
CA SER A 137 -19.28 -19.61 9.65
C SER A 137 -18.49 -18.33 9.91
N ILE A 138 -17.44 -18.10 9.13
CA ILE A 138 -16.61 -16.90 9.22
C ILE A 138 -16.58 -16.16 7.88
N ASN A 139 -16.43 -14.83 7.95
CA ASN A 139 -15.99 -14.08 6.78
C ASN A 139 -14.45 -14.18 6.71
N LEU A 140 -13.97 -14.98 5.76
CA LEU A 140 -12.53 -15.28 5.64
C LEU A 140 -11.68 -14.02 5.49
N TYR A 141 -12.11 -13.08 4.64
CA TYR A 141 -11.41 -11.81 4.45
C TYR A 141 -11.33 -10.99 5.74
N THR A 142 -12.43 -10.87 6.48
CA THR A 142 -12.46 -10.11 7.75
C THR A 142 -11.53 -10.71 8.80
N VAL A 143 -11.51 -12.04 8.95
CA VAL A 143 -10.61 -12.72 9.90
C VAL A 143 -9.16 -12.51 9.49
N ILE A 144 -8.81 -12.74 8.21
CA ILE A 144 -7.44 -12.53 7.72
C ILE A 144 -7.01 -11.07 7.89
N LEU A 145 -7.87 -10.11 7.55
CA LEU A 145 -7.59 -8.68 7.70
C LEU A 145 -7.23 -8.34 9.15
N ARG A 146 -7.98 -8.86 10.12
CA ARG A 146 -7.71 -8.60 11.55
C ARG A 146 -6.46 -9.32 12.05
N LEU A 147 -6.21 -10.56 11.63
CA LEU A 147 -4.97 -11.29 11.94
C LEU A 147 -3.73 -10.54 11.42
N VAL A 148 -3.77 -10.13 10.15
CA VAL A 148 -2.69 -9.37 9.51
C VAL A 148 -2.50 -8.00 10.17
N ALA A 149 -3.58 -7.30 10.52
CA ALA A 149 -3.49 -6.00 11.17
C ALA A 149 -2.81 -6.07 12.55
N ARG A 150 -3.11 -7.10 13.35
CA ARG A 150 -2.44 -7.35 14.64
C ARG A 150 -0.95 -7.68 14.46
N VAL A 151 -0.64 -8.57 13.52
CA VAL A 151 0.75 -8.91 13.20
C VAL A 151 1.52 -7.67 12.73
N ALA A 152 0.99 -6.90 11.79
CA ALA A 152 1.60 -5.66 11.31
C ALA A 152 1.83 -4.66 12.47
N SER A 153 0.85 -4.53 13.36
CA SER A 153 0.95 -3.70 14.56
C SER A 153 2.12 -4.11 15.48
N SER A 154 2.37 -5.41 15.64
CA SER A 154 3.51 -5.91 16.44
C SER A 154 4.88 -5.67 15.81
N VAL A 155 4.93 -5.45 14.49
CA VAL A 155 6.16 -5.02 13.81
C VAL A 155 6.38 -3.52 14.04
N VAL A 156 5.29 -2.75 14.07
CA VAL A 156 5.30 -1.30 14.30
C VAL A 156 5.71 -0.91 15.71
N PHE A 157 5.12 -1.56 16.71
CA PHE A 157 5.36 -1.30 18.13
C PHE A 157 5.84 -2.56 18.82
N SER A 158 6.97 -2.47 19.54
CA SER A 158 7.47 -3.59 20.35
C SER A 158 6.81 -3.72 21.73
N ASP A 159 5.95 -2.78 22.11
CA ASP A 159 5.28 -2.70 23.41
C ASP A 159 3.77 -3.00 23.30
N GLU A 160 3.03 -2.88 24.41
CA GLU A 160 1.59 -3.16 24.45
C GLU A 160 0.75 -2.28 23.52
N THR A 161 1.30 -1.19 22.98
CA THR A 161 0.62 -0.35 21.98
C THR A 161 0.25 -1.15 20.74
N CYS A 162 0.96 -2.24 20.43
CA CYS A 162 0.61 -3.10 19.29
C CYS A 162 -0.79 -3.70 19.41
N ARG A 163 -1.32 -3.87 20.63
CA ARG A 163 -2.66 -4.42 20.93
C ARG A 163 -3.74 -3.35 21.10
N ASN A 164 -3.41 -2.08 20.86
CA ASN A 164 -4.40 -1.01 20.93
C ASN A 164 -5.45 -1.17 19.82
N GLU A 165 -6.67 -1.57 20.19
CA GLU A 165 -7.79 -1.75 19.25
C GLU A 165 -8.11 -0.48 18.46
N THR A 166 -7.95 0.71 19.05
CA THR A 166 -8.21 1.96 18.34
C THR A 166 -7.20 2.16 17.21
N TRP A 167 -5.94 1.77 17.44
CA TRP A 167 -4.89 1.79 16.41
C TRP A 167 -5.16 0.77 15.31
N ILE A 168 -5.45 -0.48 15.66
CA ILE A 168 -5.76 -1.56 14.72
C ILE A 168 -6.94 -1.17 13.82
N ASN A 169 -8.05 -0.72 14.42
CA ASN A 169 -9.24 -0.30 13.67
C ASN A 169 -8.98 0.97 12.85
N THR A 170 -8.11 1.88 13.32
CA THR A 170 -7.69 3.05 12.55
C THR A 170 -6.92 2.63 11.30
N MET A 171 -5.97 1.70 11.39
CA MET A 171 -5.23 1.20 10.22
C MET A 171 -6.16 0.55 9.19
N ILE A 172 -7.05 -0.34 9.65
CA ILE A 172 -8.04 -1.01 8.79
C ILE A 172 -8.90 0.01 8.06
N SER A 173 -9.53 0.91 8.82
CA SER A 173 -10.44 1.90 8.25
C SER A 173 -9.69 2.95 7.39
N TYR A 174 -8.44 3.27 7.71
CA TYR A 174 -7.62 4.15 6.89
C TYR A 174 -7.43 3.57 5.49
N SER A 175 -7.10 2.28 5.40
CA SER A 175 -6.97 1.56 4.12
C SER A 175 -8.26 1.60 3.30
N ASP A 176 -9.41 1.30 3.93
CA ASP A 176 -10.72 1.33 3.26
C ASP A 176 -11.09 2.71 2.72
N ASN A 177 -10.77 3.78 3.46
CA ASN A 177 -11.10 5.15 3.06
C ASN A 177 -10.12 5.72 2.02
N LEU A 178 -8.92 5.14 1.87
CA LEU A 178 -7.93 5.61 0.89
C LEU A 178 -8.38 5.37 -0.55
N GLY A 179 -8.89 4.18 -0.87
CA GLY A 179 -9.34 3.83 -2.22
C GLY A 179 -10.33 4.85 -2.80
N PRO A 180 -11.50 5.08 -2.16
CA PRO A 180 -12.47 6.08 -2.59
C PRO A 180 -11.85 7.48 -2.67
N THR A 181 -11.02 7.84 -1.69
CA THR A 181 -10.36 9.16 -1.68
C THR A 181 -9.47 9.37 -2.89
N ILE A 182 -8.67 8.37 -3.27
CA ILE A 182 -7.84 8.41 -4.47
C ILE A 182 -8.74 8.55 -5.70
N VAL A 183 -9.80 7.75 -5.81
CA VAL A 183 -10.72 7.79 -6.96
C VAL A 183 -11.37 9.16 -7.13
N PHE A 184 -11.78 9.83 -6.05
CA PHE A 184 -12.44 11.14 -6.12
C PHE A 184 -11.46 12.32 -6.22
N LEU A 185 -10.32 12.28 -5.54
CA LEU A 185 -9.36 13.40 -5.53
C LEU A 185 -8.39 13.38 -6.70
N ARG A 186 -7.95 12.21 -7.18
CA ARG A 186 -6.96 12.10 -8.27
C ARG A 186 -7.40 12.79 -9.57
N PRO A 187 -8.69 12.77 -9.99
CA PRO A 187 -9.12 13.53 -11.16
C PRO A 187 -9.43 15.00 -10.86
N THR A 188 -9.28 15.47 -9.62
CA THR A 188 -9.58 16.87 -9.21
C THR A 188 -8.34 17.76 -9.41
N PRO A 189 -8.45 18.86 -10.18
CA PRO A 189 -7.36 19.82 -10.38
C PRO A 189 -6.85 20.45 -9.08
N ASP A 190 -5.55 20.73 -9.00
CA ASP A 190 -4.86 21.19 -7.77
C ASP A 190 -5.55 22.38 -7.07
N PHE A 191 -6.03 23.36 -7.83
CA PHE A 191 -6.69 24.56 -7.27
C PHE A 191 -8.10 24.28 -6.71
N LEU A 192 -8.79 23.22 -7.13
CA LEU A 192 -10.09 22.80 -6.59
C LEU A 192 -9.96 21.80 -5.44
N ARG A 193 -8.78 21.18 -5.26
CA ARG A 193 -8.55 20.21 -4.18
C ARG A 193 -8.90 20.76 -2.80
N PRO A 194 -8.58 22.01 -2.41
CA PRO A 194 -8.96 22.53 -1.10
C PRO A 194 -10.47 22.60 -0.88
N LEU A 195 -11.25 22.87 -1.93
CA LEU A 195 -12.71 22.94 -1.85
C LEU A 195 -13.33 21.54 -1.85
N VAL A 196 -12.94 20.69 -2.81
CA VAL A 196 -13.47 19.34 -2.96
C VAL A 196 -13.11 18.45 -1.76
N SER A 197 -11.88 18.58 -1.23
CA SER A 197 -11.44 17.83 -0.05
C SER A 197 -12.27 18.11 1.21
N ARG A 198 -12.94 19.27 1.30
CA ARG A 198 -13.85 19.59 2.42
C ARG A 198 -15.20 18.91 2.27
N LEU A 199 -15.64 18.65 1.03
CA LEU A 199 -16.94 18.08 0.72
C LEU A 199 -16.95 16.54 0.75
N ILE A 200 -15.79 15.90 0.63
CA ILE A 200 -15.66 14.44 0.63
C ILE A 200 -15.50 13.91 2.07
N PRO A 201 -16.46 13.11 2.58
CA PRO A 201 -16.38 12.59 3.95
C PRO A 201 -15.14 11.72 4.20
N SER A 202 -14.71 10.91 3.24
CA SER A 202 -13.54 10.04 3.38
C SER A 202 -12.25 10.84 3.61
N VAL A 203 -12.09 12.00 2.97
CA VAL A 203 -10.93 12.88 3.16
C VAL A 203 -10.87 13.45 4.57
N ASN A 204 -12.02 13.89 5.09
CA ASN A 204 -12.12 14.40 6.45
C ASN A 204 -11.82 13.29 7.49
N ARG A 205 -12.29 12.07 7.24
CA ARG A 205 -11.98 10.89 8.08
C ARG A 205 -10.49 10.57 8.07
N LEU A 206 -9.84 10.52 6.89
CA LEU A 206 -8.40 10.26 6.78
C LEU A 206 -7.58 11.32 7.53
N LYS A 207 -7.97 12.60 7.43
CA LYS A 207 -7.34 13.69 8.19
C LYS A 207 -7.52 13.52 9.69
N GLN A 208 -8.72 13.14 10.14
CA GLN A 208 -9.00 12.91 11.55
C GLN A 208 -8.21 11.71 12.11
N GLN A 209 -8.18 10.60 11.37
CA GLN A 209 -7.39 9.41 11.70
C GLN A 209 -5.91 9.74 11.80
N LEU A 210 -5.36 10.46 10.81
CA LEU A 210 -3.96 10.88 10.83
C LEU A 210 -3.65 11.80 12.02
N ARG A 211 -4.53 12.76 12.34
CA ARG A 211 -4.35 13.63 13.51
C ARG A 211 -4.34 12.82 14.80
N TRP A 212 -5.29 11.90 14.97
CA TRP A 212 -5.32 11.03 16.15
C TRP A 212 -4.05 10.19 16.27
N VAL A 213 -3.58 9.56 15.19
CA VAL A 213 -2.32 8.80 15.17
C VAL A 213 -1.12 9.70 15.53
N GLN A 214 -1.08 10.91 14.99
CA GLN A 214 -0.02 11.88 15.31
C GLN A 214 -0.06 12.25 16.79
N GLU A 215 -1.19 12.73 17.29
CA GLU A 215 -1.31 13.40 18.57
C GLU A 215 -1.33 12.43 19.75
N GLU A 216 -1.98 11.28 19.60
CA GLU A 216 -2.21 10.33 20.70
C GLU A 216 -1.19 9.19 20.75
N LEU A 217 -0.54 8.86 19.62
CA LEU A 217 0.37 7.69 19.56
C LEU A 217 1.80 8.09 19.21
N ILE A 218 2.02 8.60 18.00
CA ILE A 218 3.37 8.65 17.43
C ILE A 218 4.17 9.83 17.96
N VAL A 219 3.61 11.04 18.01
CA VAL A 219 4.35 12.22 18.50
C VAL A 219 4.76 12.04 19.96
N PRO A 220 3.90 11.58 20.88
CA PRO A 220 4.30 11.27 22.25
C PRO A 220 5.39 10.19 22.32
N ALA A 221 5.23 9.08 21.61
CA ALA A 221 6.21 7.98 21.62
C ALA A 221 7.59 8.41 21.09
N VAL A 222 7.62 9.12 19.96
CA VAL A 222 8.88 9.65 19.38
C VAL A 222 9.53 10.65 20.32
N THR A 223 8.75 11.55 20.94
CA THR A 223 9.29 12.54 21.88
C THR A 223 9.88 11.87 23.12
N ALA A 224 9.19 10.89 23.69
CA ALA A 224 9.69 10.12 24.83
C ALA A 224 10.98 9.34 24.49
N ARG A 225 11.01 8.66 23.33
CA ARG A 225 12.20 7.93 22.86
C ARG A 225 13.39 8.86 22.63
N ARG A 226 13.18 10.03 22.03
CA ARG A 226 14.23 11.04 21.84
C ARG A 226 14.77 11.59 23.16
N ALA A 227 13.89 11.88 24.13
CA ALA A 227 14.30 12.32 25.45
C ALA A 227 15.12 11.25 26.18
N ALA A 228 14.70 9.98 26.10
CA ALA A 228 15.43 8.85 26.67
C ALA A 228 16.82 8.66 26.01
N GLN A 229 16.91 8.77 24.69
CA GLN A 229 18.19 8.67 23.96
C GLN A 229 19.11 9.87 24.22
N ALA A 230 18.55 11.06 24.43
CA ALA A 230 19.34 12.22 24.83
C ALA A 230 19.88 12.08 26.26
N ALA A 231 19.12 11.46 27.15
CA ALA A 231 19.54 11.18 28.53
C ALA A 231 20.55 10.02 28.62
N ASN A 232 20.42 9.01 27.77
CA ASN A 232 21.33 7.86 27.70
C ASN A 232 21.57 7.44 26.24
N PRO A 233 22.60 8.00 25.57
CA PRO A 233 22.88 7.73 24.16
C PRO A 233 23.17 6.25 23.85
N ASP A 234 23.78 5.54 24.80
CA ASP A 234 24.15 4.12 24.68
C ASP A 234 23.08 3.19 25.32
N GLY A 235 21.91 3.74 25.65
CA GLY A 235 20.79 2.98 26.21
C GLY A 235 20.18 2.00 25.20
N PRO A 236 19.50 0.95 25.68
CA PRO A 236 18.80 0.01 24.81
C PRO A 236 17.70 0.74 24.03
N LYS A 237 17.71 0.58 22.71
CA LYS A 237 16.66 1.11 21.82
C LYS A 237 15.57 0.05 21.60
N PRO A 238 14.29 0.45 21.51
CA PRO A 238 13.22 -0.46 21.10
C PRO A 238 13.52 -1.06 19.73
N ASP A 239 13.25 -2.35 19.58
CA ASP A 239 13.51 -3.03 18.32
C ASP A 239 12.23 -3.18 17.49
N ASP A 240 11.78 -2.06 16.94
CA ASP A 240 10.55 -1.97 16.16
C ASP A 240 10.67 -1.00 14.98
N PHE A 241 9.70 -1.08 14.08
CA PHE A 241 9.69 -0.29 12.87
C PHE A 241 9.64 1.23 13.14
N LEU A 242 8.98 1.65 14.23
CA LEU A 242 9.00 3.07 14.63
C LEU A 242 10.42 3.54 14.95
N GLN A 243 11.20 2.75 15.70
CA GLN A 243 12.60 3.08 15.99
C GLN A 243 13.46 3.05 14.74
N TRP A 244 13.28 2.06 13.86
CA TRP A 244 14.03 1.99 12.60
C TRP A 244 13.77 3.20 11.70
N MET A 245 12.52 3.67 11.62
CA MET A 245 12.18 4.90 10.90
C MET A 245 12.83 6.15 11.52
N MET A 246 12.93 6.22 12.84
CA MET A 246 13.65 7.31 13.51
C MET A 246 15.15 7.30 13.21
N ASP A 247 15.77 6.12 13.18
CA ASP A 247 17.21 5.97 12.95
C ASP A 247 17.61 6.26 11.49
N VAL A 248 16.74 5.94 10.52
CA VAL A 248 16.99 6.19 9.08
C VAL A 248 16.66 7.62 8.64
N ALA A 249 15.94 8.40 9.45
CA ALA A 249 15.52 9.76 9.11
C ALA A 249 16.71 10.72 8.89
N ALA A 250 17.02 10.98 7.62
CA ALA A 250 18.24 11.66 7.20
C ALA A 250 18.18 13.20 7.24
N ASN A 251 17.00 13.80 7.07
CA ASN A 251 16.80 15.25 7.01
C ASN A 251 15.75 15.72 8.02
N ASP A 252 15.66 17.03 8.26
CA ASP A 252 14.75 17.61 9.26
C ASP A 252 13.27 17.36 8.94
N ILE A 253 12.91 17.19 7.67
CA ILE A 253 11.55 16.88 7.25
C ILE A 253 11.20 15.45 7.69
N ASP A 254 12.06 14.48 7.38
CA ASP A 254 11.85 13.07 7.74
C ASP A 254 11.98 12.85 9.27
N ARG A 255 12.67 13.75 9.98
CA ARG A 255 12.78 13.77 11.44
C ARG A 255 11.58 14.41 12.14
N ASP A 256 10.68 15.10 11.44
CA ASP A 256 9.46 15.62 12.07
C ASP A 256 8.59 14.44 12.54
N PRO A 257 8.27 14.32 13.85
CA PRO A 257 7.40 13.26 14.36
C PRO A 257 6.06 13.13 13.63
N ARG A 258 5.51 14.23 13.11
CA ARG A 258 4.26 14.21 12.33
C ARG A 258 4.43 13.55 10.97
N ASN A 259 5.58 13.74 10.31
CA ASN A 259 5.91 13.10 9.04
C ASN A 259 6.26 11.62 9.23
N ILE A 260 6.94 11.28 10.34
CA ILE A 260 7.14 9.87 10.75
C ILE A 260 5.78 9.20 10.93
N ALA A 261 4.85 9.81 11.66
CA ALA A 261 3.51 9.25 11.88
C ALA A 261 2.75 9.01 10.57
N GLN A 262 2.80 9.97 9.66
CA GLN A 262 2.13 9.85 8.36
C GLN A 262 2.73 8.73 7.52
N SER A 263 4.06 8.67 7.42
CA SER A 263 4.76 7.60 6.69
C SER A 263 4.48 6.23 7.31
N LEU A 264 4.52 6.13 8.64
CA LEU A 264 4.23 4.91 9.39
C LEU A 264 2.82 4.39 9.10
N LEU A 265 1.81 5.27 9.17
CA LEU A 265 0.43 4.92 8.90
C LEU A 265 0.23 4.41 7.47
N ILE A 266 0.82 5.09 6.48
CA ILE A 266 0.69 4.70 5.06
C ILE A 266 1.41 3.37 4.79
N VAL A 267 2.66 3.23 5.22
CA VAL A 267 3.45 2.01 5.02
C VAL A 267 2.77 0.82 5.70
N THR A 268 2.26 1.00 6.92
CA THR A 268 1.61 -0.09 7.64
C THR A 268 0.25 -0.45 7.04
N ALA A 269 -0.64 0.52 6.86
CA ALA A 269 -2.00 0.26 6.39
C ALA A 269 -2.06 -0.21 4.93
N VAL A 270 -1.23 0.37 4.06
CA VAL A 270 -1.24 0.05 2.61
C VAL A 270 -0.14 -0.93 2.25
N GLY A 271 1.10 -0.67 2.67
CA GLY A 271 2.26 -1.44 2.26
C GLY A 271 2.35 -2.82 2.90
N MET A 272 2.02 -2.93 4.19
CA MET A 272 2.14 -4.18 4.95
C MET A 272 0.80 -4.91 5.03
N MET A 273 -0.25 -4.24 5.50
CA MET A 273 -1.53 -4.88 5.81
C MET A 273 -2.32 -5.23 4.55
N HIS A 274 -2.63 -4.25 3.70
CA HIS A 274 -3.51 -4.46 2.54
C HIS A 274 -2.99 -5.53 1.57
N THR A 275 -1.72 -5.43 1.17
CA THR A 275 -1.08 -6.39 0.24
C THR A 275 -1.06 -7.81 0.80
N SER A 276 -0.69 -7.98 2.08
CA SER A 276 -0.66 -9.29 2.74
C SER A 276 -2.05 -9.89 2.91
N THR A 277 -3.04 -9.09 3.32
CA THR A 277 -4.44 -9.55 3.42
C THR A 277 -4.96 -10.03 2.08
N MET A 278 -4.70 -9.29 1.00
CA MET A 278 -5.12 -9.69 -0.35
C MET A 278 -4.44 -10.99 -0.79
N LEU A 279 -3.12 -11.11 -0.62
CA LEU A 279 -2.38 -12.32 -0.96
C LEU A 279 -2.91 -13.54 -0.21
N ILE A 280 -3.02 -13.46 1.12
CA ILE A 280 -3.45 -14.59 1.95
C ILE A 280 -4.90 -14.96 1.61
N THR A 281 -5.77 -13.97 1.40
CA THR A 281 -7.18 -14.22 1.03
C THR A 281 -7.28 -14.95 -0.30
N HIS A 282 -6.60 -14.46 -1.35
CA HIS A 282 -6.59 -15.10 -2.65
C HIS A 282 -5.97 -16.49 -2.59
N ALA A 283 -4.79 -16.63 -1.97
CA ALA A 283 -4.12 -17.93 -1.84
C ALA A 283 -4.98 -18.97 -1.13
N LEU A 284 -5.72 -18.58 -0.08
CA LEU A 284 -6.63 -19.50 0.59
C LEU A 284 -7.82 -19.89 -0.29
N TYR A 285 -8.42 -18.97 -1.05
CA TYR A 285 -9.46 -19.33 -2.02
C TYR A 285 -8.94 -20.21 -3.15
N ASP A 286 -7.73 -19.96 -3.63
CA ASP A 286 -7.06 -20.76 -4.66
C ASP A 286 -6.79 -22.17 -4.14
N ILE A 287 -6.27 -22.31 -2.91
CA ILE A 287 -6.08 -23.60 -2.23
C ILE A 287 -7.42 -24.33 -2.07
N LEU A 288 -8.47 -23.66 -1.59
CA LEU A 288 -9.80 -24.26 -1.42
C LEU A 288 -10.41 -24.75 -2.74
N SER A 289 -10.03 -24.14 -3.86
CA SER A 289 -10.49 -24.53 -5.20
C SER A 289 -9.68 -25.66 -5.82
N HIS A 290 -8.53 -26.03 -5.23
CA HIS A 290 -7.62 -27.07 -5.71
C HIS A 290 -7.30 -28.08 -4.58
N PRO A 291 -8.22 -29.02 -4.27
CA PRO A 291 -8.05 -29.98 -3.17
C PRO A 291 -6.78 -30.84 -3.28
N GLU A 292 -6.25 -31.04 -4.48
CA GLU A 292 -4.98 -31.73 -4.75
C GLU A 292 -3.78 -31.08 -4.04
N CYS A 293 -3.87 -29.80 -3.69
CA CYS A 293 -2.84 -29.09 -2.94
C CYS A 293 -2.85 -29.42 -1.44
N PHE A 294 -3.96 -29.91 -0.88
CA PHE A 294 -4.12 -30.05 0.57
C PHE A 294 -3.10 -31.01 1.20
N ASP A 295 -3.00 -32.23 0.69
CA ASP A 295 -2.12 -33.24 1.26
C ASP A 295 -0.64 -32.92 1.05
N PRO A 296 -0.18 -32.47 -0.14
CA PRO A 296 1.19 -32.02 -0.33
C PRO A 296 1.61 -30.88 0.60
N LEU A 297 0.73 -29.88 0.82
CA LEU A 297 1.00 -28.75 1.71
C LEU A 297 1.00 -29.16 3.18
N ARG A 298 0.05 -29.99 3.61
CA ARG A 298 0.02 -30.49 4.99
C ARG A 298 1.24 -31.36 5.31
N GLN A 299 1.69 -32.16 4.36
CA GLN A 299 2.89 -32.98 4.53
C GLN A 299 4.13 -32.09 4.64
N GLU A 300 4.28 -31.09 3.75
CA GLU A 300 5.36 -30.12 3.83
C GLU A 300 5.39 -29.38 5.18
N ILE A 301 4.23 -28.93 5.69
CA ILE A 301 4.14 -28.30 7.02
C ILE A 301 4.60 -29.24 8.13
N LYS A 302 4.23 -30.54 8.09
CA LYS A 302 4.69 -31.51 9.10
C LYS A 302 6.19 -31.75 9.05
N ASP A 303 6.76 -31.78 7.84
CA ASP A 303 8.17 -32.04 7.61
C ASP A 303 9.04 -30.84 8.02
N THR A 304 8.60 -29.61 7.74
CA THR A 304 9.38 -28.40 8.04
C THR A 304 9.11 -27.81 9.42
N LEU A 305 7.90 -28.01 9.98
CA LEU A 305 7.47 -27.46 11.27
C LEU A 305 7.01 -28.57 12.25
N PRO A 306 7.88 -29.56 12.59
CA PRO A 306 7.51 -30.69 13.45
C PRO A 306 7.15 -30.28 14.88
N GLN A 307 7.64 -29.13 15.34
CA GLN A 307 7.38 -28.58 16.68
C GLN A 307 6.29 -27.49 16.67
N GLY A 308 5.55 -27.36 15.56
CA GLY A 308 4.59 -26.28 15.35
C GLY A 308 5.25 -24.98 14.89
N TRP A 309 4.41 -23.96 14.70
CA TRP A 309 4.80 -22.71 14.03
C TRP A 309 5.27 -21.61 14.99
N ILE A 310 4.98 -21.72 16.30
CA ILE A 310 5.36 -20.71 17.31
C ILE A 310 6.89 -20.56 17.41
N ASN A 311 7.61 -21.68 17.37
CA ASN A 311 9.07 -21.73 17.47
C ASN A 311 9.74 -21.92 16.09
N ALA A 312 9.01 -21.61 15.00
CA ALA A 312 9.52 -21.75 13.65
C ALA A 312 10.72 -20.83 13.41
N THR A 313 11.67 -21.32 12.61
CA THR A 313 12.83 -20.53 12.17
C THR A 313 12.61 -20.01 10.76
N VAL A 314 13.34 -18.95 10.38
CA VAL A 314 13.33 -18.47 8.98
C VAL A 314 13.71 -19.58 8.00
N ALA A 315 14.64 -20.46 8.38
CA ALA A 315 15.03 -21.60 7.55
C ALA A 315 13.88 -22.62 7.37
N ALA A 316 13.07 -22.84 8.42
CA ALA A 316 11.92 -23.74 8.33
C ALA A 316 10.85 -23.21 7.38
N PHE A 317 10.58 -21.90 7.39
CA PHE A 317 9.68 -21.28 6.42
C PHE A 317 10.28 -21.27 5.00
N ALA A 318 11.57 -20.99 4.86
CA ALA A 318 12.26 -21.01 3.57
C ALA A 318 12.27 -22.40 2.91
N ALA A 319 12.17 -23.47 3.70
CA ALA A 319 12.07 -24.84 3.21
C ALA A 319 10.67 -25.24 2.70
N GLN A 320 9.65 -24.37 2.83
CA GLN A 320 8.29 -24.63 2.36
C GLN A 320 8.12 -24.26 0.88
N GLU A 321 8.78 -25.01 0.00
CA GLU A 321 8.84 -24.74 -1.44
C GLU A 321 7.47 -24.84 -2.13
N LYS A 322 6.60 -25.78 -1.70
CA LYS A 322 5.26 -25.94 -2.28
C LYS A 322 4.34 -24.80 -1.86
N LEU A 323 4.36 -24.41 -0.59
CA LEU A 323 3.63 -23.23 -0.12
C LEU A 323 4.07 -21.98 -0.88
N ASP A 324 5.38 -21.77 -1.04
CA ASP A 324 5.92 -20.65 -1.82
C ASP A 324 5.47 -20.71 -3.28
N SER A 325 5.46 -21.89 -3.91
CA SER A 325 4.93 -22.08 -5.26
C SER A 325 3.45 -21.69 -5.37
N VAL A 326 2.61 -22.06 -4.40
CA VAL A 326 1.18 -21.70 -4.37
C VAL A 326 1.00 -20.19 -4.19
N LEU A 327 1.75 -19.56 -3.27
CA LEU A 327 1.71 -18.11 -3.07
C LEU A 327 2.12 -17.35 -4.34
N ARG A 328 3.18 -17.81 -5.03
CA ARG A 328 3.62 -17.23 -6.30
C ARG A 328 2.58 -17.38 -7.41
N GLU A 329 1.93 -18.53 -7.51
CA GLU A 329 0.87 -18.74 -8.50
C GLU A 329 -0.36 -17.86 -8.21
N SER A 330 -0.71 -17.73 -6.92
CA SER A 330 -1.78 -16.82 -6.48
C SER A 330 -1.46 -15.37 -6.83
N LEU A 331 -0.21 -14.92 -6.67
CA LEU A 331 0.26 -13.60 -7.10
C LEU A 331 0.27 -13.44 -8.62
N ARG A 332 0.61 -14.50 -9.36
CA ARG A 332 0.61 -14.48 -10.84
C ARG A 332 -0.81 -14.28 -11.38
N LEU A 333 -1.80 -14.91 -10.77
CA LEU A 333 -3.21 -14.81 -11.15
C LEU A 333 -3.87 -13.53 -10.61
N ASN A 334 -3.49 -13.11 -9.40
CA ASN A 334 -4.12 -12.01 -8.67
C ASN A 334 -3.09 -10.98 -8.17
N PRO A 335 -2.39 -10.26 -9.06
CA PRO A 335 -1.39 -9.29 -8.64
C PRO A 335 -2.03 -8.13 -7.85
N PRO A 336 -1.54 -7.78 -6.65
CA PRO A 336 -2.15 -6.77 -5.78
C PRO A 336 -2.10 -5.33 -6.34
N ALA A 337 -1.25 -5.07 -7.35
CA ALA A 337 -1.23 -3.85 -8.14
C ALA A 337 -0.51 -4.10 -9.47
N GLU A 338 -0.80 -3.30 -10.51
CA GLU A 338 0.07 -3.16 -11.69
C GLU A 338 1.44 -2.67 -11.21
N GLU A 339 2.39 -3.58 -11.05
CA GLU A 339 3.72 -3.29 -10.54
C GLU A 339 4.50 -2.48 -11.58
N GLU A 340 4.55 -1.17 -11.39
CA GLU A 340 5.46 -0.30 -12.13
C GLU A 340 6.89 -0.52 -11.62
N SER A 341 7.75 -1.07 -12.47
CA SER A 341 9.19 -0.85 -12.31
C SER A 341 9.46 0.64 -12.58
N LEU A 342 9.49 1.45 -11.51
CA LEU A 342 9.88 2.84 -11.58
C LEU A 342 11.33 2.95 -12.05
N ASP A 343 11.53 3.26 -13.33
CA ASP A 343 12.83 3.67 -13.84
C ASP A 343 13.12 5.08 -13.32
N ALA A 344 13.87 5.14 -12.22
CA ALA A 344 14.48 6.35 -11.69
C ALA A 344 15.73 6.72 -12.50
N THR A 345 15.61 6.86 -13.82
CA THR A 345 16.65 7.47 -14.63
C THR A 345 16.16 8.74 -15.29
N HIS A 346 16.92 9.80 -15.06
CA HIS A 346 16.79 11.14 -15.64
C HIS A 346 15.71 12.09 -15.10
N ARG A 347 15.72 12.33 -13.78
CA ARG A 347 15.82 13.70 -13.24
C ARG A 347 16.67 13.65 -11.97
N LYS A 348 17.70 14.49 -11.90
CA LYS A 348 18.51 14.70 -10.70
C LYS A 348 17.59 14.81 -9.46
N GLY A 349 17.68 13.84 -8.56
CA GLY A 349 17.47 14.02 -7.13
C GLY A 349 16.10 14.46 -6.62
N GLU A 350 14.99 13.84 -7.04
CA GLU A 350 13.72 13.97 -6.30
C GLU A 350 13.03 12.61 -6.13
N VAL A 351 13.13 12.07 -4.91
CA VAL A 351 12.37 10.92 -4.43
C VAL A 351 10.88 11.30 -4.41
N HIS A 352 10.10 10.81 -5.37
CA HIS A 352 8.74 11.27 -5.64
C HIS A 352 7.64 10.76 -4.68
N LEU A 353 7.99 10.16 -3.54
CA LEU A 353 7.04 9.96 -2.44
C LEU A 353 6.81 11.26 -1.63
N GLN A 354 7.81 12.13 -1.54
CA GLN A 354 7.68 13.40 -0.81
C GLN A 354 6.82 14.46 -1.51
N ARG A 355 6.53 14.32 -2.81
CA ARG A 355 5.69 15.30 -3.53
C ARG A 355 4.21 15.21 -3.15
N TRP A 356 3.77 14.06 -2.63
CA TRP A 356 2.39 13.83 -2.18
C TRP A 356 2.14 14.25 -0.72
N LEU A 357 3.21 14.41 0.07
CA LEU A 357 3.14 14.84 1.47
C LEU A 357 3.14 16.37 1.64
N ARG A 358 3.36 17.15 0.57
CA ARG A 358 3.30 18.61 0.63
C ARG A 358 1.84 19.08 0.62
N TYR A 359 1.26 19.25 1.81
CA TYR A 359 0.17 20.20 1.99
C TYR A 359 0.68 21.62 1.69
N PRO A 360 -0.01 22.44 0.87
CA PRO A 360 0.14 23.87 0.99
C PRO A 360 -0.60 24.33 2.26
N ARG A 361 -0.04 25.35 2.90
CA ARG A 361 -0.59 26.04 4.08
C ARG A 361 -2.04 26.48 3.91
#